data_AF-A0A432DT68-F1
#
_entry.id   AF-A0A432DT68-F1
#
_cell.length_a   1.000
_cell.length_b   1.000
_cell.length_c   1.000
_cell.angle_alpha   90.00
_cell.angle_beta   90.00
_cell.angle_gamma   90.00
#
_symmetry.space_group_name_H-M   'P 1'
#
loop_
_entity.id
_entity.type
_entity.pdbx_description
1 polymer ?
#
loop_
_entity_poly.entity_id
_entity_poly.type
_entity_poly.pdbx_seq_one_letter_code
_entity_poly.pdbx_strand_id
1 'polypeptide(L)' 'MRRTTAATQGALRTAIWHERRVELAMEGDRFVDLVRTGQAATVLASYGFKAGKNELFPIPLDAMNASLGLFTQNPGY' A
#
# COMPACT_ATOMS: atom_id res chain seq x y z
N MET A 1 23.89 -15.19 -8.67
CA MET A 1 22.66 -15.04 -7.86
C MET A 1 22.94 -15.51 -6.43
N ARG A 2 22.65 -14.67 -5.43
CA ARG A 2 22.77 -15.04 -4.00
C ARG A 2 21.65 -16.03 -3.63
N ARG A 3 21.98 -17.13 -2.94
CA ARG A 3 20.98 -18.09 -2.45
C ARG A 3 20.28 -17.54 -1.21
N THR A 4 18.95 -17.68 -1.16
CA THR A 4 18.14 -17.32 0.03
C THR A 4 18.24 -18.40 1.09
N THR A 5 18.28 -18.01 2.36
CA THR A 5 18.24 -18.92 3.53
C THR A 5 16.82 -19.10 4.08
N ALA A 6 15.82 -18.48 3.46
CA ALA A 6 14.43 -18.58 3.90
C ALA A 6 13.91 -20.02 3.75
N ALA A 7 13.48 -20.63 4.86
CA ALA A 7 12.98 -22.00 4.90
C ALA A 7 11.46 -22.12 4.89
N THR A 8 10.73 -21.00 5.06
CA THR A 8 9.27 -20.98 5.07
C THR A 8 8.74 -19.97 4.05
N GLN A 9 7.49 -20.15 3.63
CA GLN A 9 6.81 -19.19 2.75
C GLN A 9 6.79 -17.78 3.36
N GLY A 10 6.52 -17.67 4.66
CA GLY A 10 6.52 -16.39 5.37
C GLY A 10 7.91 -15.73 5.34
N ALA A 11 8.96 -16.48 5.66
CA ALA A 11 10.33 -15.98 5.61
C ALA A 11 10.73 -15.56 4.19
N LEU A 12 10.29 -16.30 3.17
CA LEU A 12 10.55 -15.95 1.78
C LEU A 12 9.83 -14.65 1.38
N ARG A 13 8.56 -14.46 1.77
CA ARG A 13 7.84 -13.19 1.53
C ARG A 13 8.55 -12.01 2.18
N THR A 14 8.98 -12.14 3.44
CA THR A 14 9.72 -11.09 4.13
C THR A 14 11.03 -10.76 3.42
N ALA A 15 11.77 -11.76 2.95
CA ALA A 15 12.99 -11.55 2.16
C ALA A 15 12.69 -10.80 0.85
N ILE A 16 11.65 -11.20 0.11
CA ILE A 16 11.23 -10.51 -1.13
C ILE A 16 10.84 -9.05 -0.86
N TRP A 17 10.08 -8.79 0.21
CA TRP A 17 9.70 -7.41 0.58
C TRP A 17 10.89 -6.55 0.97
N HIS A 18 11.91 -7.16 1.59
CA HIS A 18 13.16 -6.48 1.88
C HIS A 18 13.91 -6.10 0.60
N GLU A 19 14.15 -7.05 -0.29
CA GLU A 19 14.87 -6.81 -1.55
C GLU A 19 14.15 -5.77 -2.42
N ARG A 20 12.81 -5.85 -2.56
CA ARG A 20 12.04 -4.82 -3.29
C ARG A 20 12.21 -3.42 -2.71
N ARG A 21 12.29 -3.28 -1.38
CA ARG A 21 12.50 -1.98 -0.73
C ARG A 21 13.89 -1.42 -1.01
N VAL A 22 14.91 -2.28 -1.08
CA VAL A 22 16.29 -1.87 -1.33
C VAL A 22 16.48 -1.51 -2.81
N GLU A 23 15.98 -2.37 -3.72
CA GLU A 23 16.15 -2.20 -5.16
C GLU A 23 15.34 -1.02 -5.72
N LEU A 24 14.07 -0.87 -5.31
CA LEU A 24 13.14 0.13 -5.85
C LEU A 24 13.02 1.37 -4.95
N ALA A 25 14.09 1.67 -4.23
CA ALA A 25 14.10 2.81 -3.32
C ALA A 25 13.89 4.11 -4.09
N MET A 26 12.95 4.94 -3.61
CA MET A 26 12.61 6.25 -4.22
C MET A 26 11.90 6.18 -5.59
N GLU A 27 11.49 5.00 -6.06
CA GLU A 27 10.78 4.85 -7.34
C GLU A 27 9.24 4.88 -7.21
N GLY A 28 8.72 5.04 -5.99
CA GLY A 28 7.28 5.17 -5.71
C GLY A 28 6.57 3.85 -5.34
N ASP A 29 7.24 2.71 -5.46
CA ASP A 29 6.65 1.39 -5.16
C ASP A 29 6.32 1.15 -3.68
N ARG A 30 7.00 1.86 -2.76
CA ARG A 30 6.93 1.52 -1.34
C ARG A 30 5.52 1.62 -0.76
N PHE A 31 4.76 2.64 -1.15
CA PHE A 31 3.41 2.84 -0.63
C PHE A 31 2.47 1.72 -1.08
N VAL A 32 2.43 1.43 -2.39
CA VAL A 32 1.56 0.39 -2.95
C VAL A 32 1.93 -0.99 -2.42
N ASP A 33 3.22 -1.27 -2.20
CA ASP A 33 3.69 -2.50 -1.56
C ASP A 33 3.17 -2.65 -0.13
N LEU A 34 3.21 -1.57 0.66
CA LEU A 34 2.70 -1.59 2.03
C LEU A 34 1.19 -1.78 2.09
N VAL A 35 0.43 -1.16 1.18
CA VAL A 35 -1.04 -1.30 1.13
C VAL A 35 -1.43 -2.72 0.70
N ARG A 36 -0.88 -3.23 -0.41
CA ARG A 36 -1.26 -4.56 -0.93
C ARG A 36 -0.87 -5.72 -0.02
N THR A 37 0.10 -5.51 0.87
CA THR A 37 0.56 -6.51 1.84
C THR A 37 -0.07 -6.34 3.23
N GLY A 38 -0.92 -5.33 3.42
CA GLY A 38 -1.56 -5.04 4.71
C GLY A 38 -0.62 -4.46 5.77
N GLN A 39 0.57 -3.98 5.38
CA GLN A 39 1.59 -3.47 6.29
C GLN A 39 1.51 -1.95 6.51
N ALA A 40 0.72 -1.23 5.69
CA ALA A 40 0.64 0.23 5.70
C ALA A 40 0.25 0.79 7.07
N ALA A 41 -0.79 0.25 7.73
CA ALA A 41 -1.21 0.72 9.04
C ALA A 41 -0.10 0.61 10.09
N THR A 42 0.66 -0.50 10.10
CA THR A 42 1.77 -0.70 11.04
C THR A 42 2.96 0.23 10.74
N VAL A 43 3.34 0.35 9.47
CA VAL A 43 4.56 1.07 9.06
C VAL A 43 4.36 2.58 9.01
N LEU A 44 3.15 3.04 8.67
CA LEU A 44 2.86 4.45 8.41
C LEU A 44 2.05 5.15 9.51
N ALA A 45 1.63 4.44 10.57
CA ALA A 45 0.82 5.01 11.65
C ALA A 45 1.41 6.32 12.22
N SER A 46 2.72 6.36 12.48
CA SER A 46 3.39 7.55 13.03
C SER A 46 3.40 8.75 12.06
N TYR A 47 3.14 8.53 10.78
CA TYR A 47 3.05 9.56 9.76
C TYR A 47 1.59 9.99 9.50
N GLY A 48 0.66 9.59 10.37
CA GLY A 48 -0.76 9.99 10.29
C GLY A 48 -1.62 9.09 9.42
N PHE A 49 -1.13 7.92 9.01
CA PHE A 49 -1.93 6.94 8.26
C PHE A 49 -3.08 6.41 9.11
N LYS A 50 -4.31 6.49 8.59
CA LYS A 50 -5.53 5.94 9.20
C LYS A 50 -5.98 4.73 8.40
N ALA A 51 -6.00 3.58 9.08
CA ALA A 51 -6.48 2.33 8.50
C ALA A 51 -7.96 2.42 8.11
N GLY A 52 -8.33 1.84 6.97
CA GLY A 52 -9.67 1.90 6.41
C GLY A 52 -10.03 3.24 5.75
N LYS A 53 -9.04 4.09 5.49
CA LYS A 53 -9.18 5.37 4.79
C LYS A 53 -8.02 5.59 3.84
N ASN A 54 -6.79 5.63 4.36
CA ASN A 54 -5.63 6.08 3.60
C ASN A 54 -5.01 5.02 2.67
N GLU A 55 -5.60 3.82 2.61
CA GLU A 55 -5.26 2.80 1.62
C GLU A 55 -5.60 3.23 0.20
N LEU A 56 -6.62 4.08 0.04
CA LEU A 56 -7.11 4.56 -1.24
C LEU A 56 -7.10 6.09 -1.28
N PHE A 57 -6.79 6.65 -2.45
CA PHE A 57 -7.02 8.08 -2.67
C PHE A 57 -8.52 8.36 -2.78
N PRO A 58 -8.98 9.57 -2.39
CA PRO A 58 -10.37 9.95 -2.62
C PRO A 58 -10.67 9.99 -4.12
N ILE A 59 -11.89 9.58 -4.49
CA ILE A 59 -12.41 9.85 -5.83
C ILE A 59 -12.52 11.38 -5.97
N PRO A 60 -11.98 11.99 -7.04
CA PRO A 60 -12.05 13.42 -7.26
C PRO A 60 -13.48 13.96 -7.19
N LEU A 61 -13.68 15.10 -6.52
CA LEU A 61 -15.01 15.67 -6.29
C LEU A 61 -15.74 16.02 -7.60
N ASP A 62 -15.02 16.51 -8.60
CA ASP A 62 -15.61 16.83 -9.91
C ASP A 62 -16.16 15.59 -10.60
N ALA A 63 -15.47 14.44 -10.47
CA ALA A 63 -15.94 13.16 -11.00
C ALA A 63 -17.17 12.67 -10.23
N MET A 64 -17.22 12.84 -8.92
CA MET A 64 -18.40 12.54 -8.10
C MET A 64 -19.62 13.36 -8.56
N ASN A 65 -19.46 14.67 -8.72
CA ASN A 65 -20.52 15.58 -9.15
C ASN A 65 -21.01 15.25 -10.57
N ALA A 66 -20.09 14.98 -11.50
CA ALA A 66 -20.41 14.62 -12.88
C ALA A 66 -21.11 13.26 -13.00
N SER A 67 -20.91 12.35 -12.04
CA SER A 67 -21.52 11.02 -12.04
C SER A 67 -23.02 11.00 -11.75
N LEU A 68 -23.62 12.14 -11.34
CA LEU A 68 -25.04 12.26 -10.99
C LEU A 68 -25.51 11.22 -9.95
N GLY A 69 -24.64 10.90 -8.99
CA GLY A 69 -24.93 9.95 -7.92
C GLY A 69 -24.61 8.48 -8.24
N LEU A 70 -24.00 8.20 -9.40
CA LEU A 70 -23.57 6.83 -9.75
C LEU A 70 -22.33 6.38 -8.99
N PHE A 71 -21.44 7.30 -8.61
CA PHE A 71 -20.25 6.95 -7.85
C PHE A 71 -20.52 6.99 -6.35
N THR A 72 -20.02 5.97 -5.66
CA THR A 72 -19.90 5.95 -4.20
C THR A 72 -18.45 6.24 -3.84
N GLN A 73 -18.23 7.13 -2.87
CA GLN A 73 -16.89 7.50 -2.43
C GLN A 73 -16.16 6.32 -1.77
N ASN A 74 -14.83 6.34 -1.84
CA ASN A 74 -13.98 5.39 -1.13
C ASN A 74 -14.19 5.48 0.40
N PRO A 75 -14.02 4.37 1.14
CA PRO A 75 -14.23 4.36 2.58
C PRO A 75 -13.48 5.48 3.33
N GLY A 76 -14.19 6.16 4.24
CA GLY A 76 -13.61 7.19 5.09
C GLY A 76 -13.45 8.58 4.46
N TYR A 77 -13.94 8.80 3.24
CA TYR A 77 -13.97 10.10 2.55
C TYR A 77 -15.39 10.60 2.27
#